data_AF-A0AAU2GRF8-F1
#
_entry.id   AF-A0AAU2GRF8-F1
#
_cell.length_a   1.000
_cell.length_b   1.000
_cell.length_c   1.000
_cell.angle_alpha   90.00
_cell.angle_beta   90.00
_cell.angle_gamma   90.00
#
_symmetry.space_group_name_H-M   'P 1'
#
loop_
_entity.id
_entity.type
_entity.pdbx_description
1 polymer ?
#
loop_
_entity_poly.entity_id
_entity_poly.type
_entity_poly.pdbx_seq_one_letter_code
_entity_poly.pdbx_strand_id
1 'polypeptide(L)'
;MDTLSGLLEGPKARGAFLLKSVFNPPWAVRIEDRAPLSVVTMVHGAGWLLPDGGTPVLIGPGDVAVVRGPEPYTLADAPGTPVQITVDPDQRCSTQAGEDVSESMALGVRTWGAEFQDAGSAVMLSGTY
;
A
#
# COMPACT_ATOMS: atom_id res chain seq x y z
N MET A 1 -12.77 0.94 34.89
CA MET A 1 -11.81 0.88 33.77
C MET A 1 -10.42 1.01 34.39
N ASP A 2 -9.50 0.10 34.11
CA ASP A 2 -8.15 0.15 34.68
C ASP A 2 -7.25 1.14 33.92
N THR A 3 -6.14 1.52 34.55
CA THR A 3 -5.17 2.50 34.03
C THR A 3 -4.52 2.05 32.72
N LEU A 4 -4.39 0.74 32.51
CA LEU A 4 -3.83 0.17 31.29
C LEU A 4 -4.80 0.32 30.11
N SER A 5 -6.10 0.07 30.34
CA SER A 5 -7.14 0.26 29.34
C SER A 5 -7.24 1.72 28.91
N GLY A 6 -7.17 2.66 29.87
CA GLY A 6 -7.12 4.10 29.57
C GLY A 6 -5.86 4.52 28.79
N LEU A 7 -4.71 3.90 29.07
CA LEU A 7 -3.48 4.14 28.32
C LEU A 7 -3.58 3.59 26.89
N LEU A 8 -4.16 2.40 26.70
CA LEU A 8 -4.33 1.74 25.40
C LEU A 8 -5.42 2.39 24.54
N GLU A 9 -6.39 3.09 25.14
CA GLU A 9 -7.34 3.94 24.39
C GLU A 9 -6.71 5.24 23.84
N GLY A 10 -5.55 5.63 24.38
CA GLY A 10 -4.79 6.83 24.00
C GLY A 10 -4.15 6.78 22.60
N PRO A 11 -3.39 5.73 22.23
CA PRO A 11 -2.80 5.58 20.91
C PRO A 11 -3.86 5.16 19.89
N LYS A 12 -4.60 6.15 19.39
CA LYS A 12 -5.37 6.02 18.15
C LYS A 12 -4.45 6.44 17.01
N ALA A 13 -4.38 5.64 15.94
CA ALA A 13 -3.78 6.08 14.69
C ALA A 13 -4.58 7.29 14.17
N ARG A 14 -4.09 8.50 14.47
CA ARG A 14 -4.70 9.76 14.03
C ARG A 14 -3.87 10.31 12.88
N GLY A 15 -4.55 10.75 11.83
CA GLY A 15 -3.88 11.28 10.64
C GLY A 15 -3.37 10.21 9.66
N ALA A 16 -3.87 8.97 9.75
CA ALA A 16 -3.52 7.93 8.79
C ALA A 16 -3.74 8.43 7.36
N PHE A 17 -2.73 8.28 6.52
CA PHE A 17 -2.84 8.57 5.10
C PHE A 17 -3.63 7.43 4.47
N LEU A 18 -4.87 7.72 4.05
CA LEU A 18 -5.74 6.78 3.36
C LEU A 18 -5.72 7.08 1.86
N LEU A 19 -5.37 6.08 1.06
CA LEU A 19 -5.25 6.20 -0.39
C LEU A 19 -6.00 5.06 -1.08
N LYS A 20 -6.71 5.40 -2.16
CA LYS A 20 -7.17 4.46 -3.17
C LYS A 20 -6.14 4.40 -4.29
N SER A 21 -5.55 3.23 -4.50
CA SER A 21 -4.61 3.02 -5.61
C SER A 21 -5.24 2.18 -6.70
N VAL A 22 -5.01 2.54 -7.97
CA VAL A 22 -5.46 1.79 -9.14
C VAL A 22 -4.25 1.34 -9.95
N PHE A 23 -4.19 0.07 -10.29
CA PHE A 23 -3.07 -0.54 -11.00
C PHE A 23 -3.54 -1.37 -12.19
N ASN A 24 -2.71 -1.44 -13.23
CA ASN A 24 -2.91 -2.32 -14.38
C ASN A 24 -1.70 -3.26 -14.48
N PRO A 25 -1.90 -4.59 -14.65
CA PRO A 25 -0.80 -5.52 -14.83
C PRO A 25 0.08 -5.19 -16.06
N PRO A 26 1.41 -5.39 -15.99
CA PRO A 26 2.17 -5.77 -14.80
C PRO A 26 2.37 -4.59 -13.84
N TRP A 27 2.25 -4.83 -12.54
CA TRP A 27 2.47 -3.80 -11.52
C TRP A 27 3.10 -4.34 -10.23
N ALA A 28 3.99 -3.55 -9.65
CA ALA A 28 4.68 -3.80 -8.40
C ALA A 28 5.11 -2.46 -7.79
N VAL A 29 4.71 -2.23 -6.55
CA VAL A 29 5.03 -1.04 -5.76
C VAL A 29 5.80 -1.47 -4.52
N ARG A 30 6.97 -0.89 -4.36
CA ARG A 30 7.83 -1.04 -3.18
C ARG A 30 7.45 0.01 -2.15
N ILE A 31 7.06 -0.43 -0.96
CA ILE A 31 6.72 0.45 0.16
C ILE A 31 7.92 0.54 1.09
N GLU A 32 8.55 1.72 1.12
CA GLU A 32 9.68 2.09 1.97
C GLU A 32 9.30 3.27 2.88
N ASP A 33 8.01 3.46 3.13
CA ASP A 33 7.49 4.58 3.90
C ASP A 33 7.82 4.53 5.40
N ARG A 34 8.34 3.39 5.85
CA ARG A 34 8.72 3.11 7.25
C ARG A 34 7.59 3.31 8.25
N ALA A 35 6.33 3.25 7.80
CA ALA A 35 5.19 3.40 8.67
C ALA A 35 5.17 2.29 9.74
N PRO A 36 5.05 2.62 11.03
CA PRO A 36 4.88 1.62 12.09
C PRO A 36 3.76 0.62 11.83
N LEU A 37 2.67 1.05 11.19
CA LEU A 37 1.53 0.19 10.87
C LEU A 37 0.85 0.60 9.56
N SER A 38 0.71 -0.34 8.64
CA SER A 38 -0.13 -0.18 7.45
C SER A 38 -1.26 -1.20 7.42
N VAL A 39 -2.41 -0.81 6.88
CA VAL A 39 -3.55 -1.68 6.59
C VAL A 39 -3.82 -1.62 5.10
N VAL A 40 -3.96 -2.78 4.46
CA VAL A 40 -4.17 -2.91 3.01
C VAL A 40 -5.34 -3.84 2.75
N THR A 41 -6.20 -3.48 1.80
CA THR A 41 -7.28 -4.35 1.33
C THR A 41 -7.52 -4.14 -0.18
N MET A 42 -7.84 -5.22 -0.89
CA MET A 42 -8.24 -5.15 -2.29
C MET A 42 -9.75 -4.89 -2.38
N VAL A 43 -10.14 -3.95 -3.21
CA VAL A 43 -11.55 -3.67 -3.55
C VAL A 43 -11.93 -4.37 -4.86
N HIS A 44 -10.99 -4.46 -5.80
CA HIS A 44 -11.14 -5.14 -7.07
C HIS A 44 -9.80 -5.76 -7.49
N GLY A 45 -9.83 -6.91 -8.15
CA GLY A 45 -8.64 -7.69 -8.47
C GLY A 45 -7.98 -8.30 -7.22
N ALA A 46 -6.78 -8.84 -7.39
CA ALA A 46 -5.97 -9.41 -6.31
C ALA A 46 -4.54 -8.86 -6.39
N GLY A 47 -3.81 -8.99 -5.29
CA GLY A 47 -2.40 -8.62 -5.23
C GLY A 47 -1.63 -9.58 -4.33
N TRP A 48 -0.32 -9.59 -4.47
CA TRP A 48 0.61 -10.25 -3.59
C TRP A 48 1.20 -9.24 -2.64
N LEU A 49 1.24 -9.58 -1.36
CA LEU A 49 2.02 -8.90 -0.34
C LEU A 49 3.30 -9.70 -0.12
N LEU A 50 4.43 -9.06 -0.41
CA LEU A 50 5.76 -9.63 -0.34
C LEU A 50 6.56 -8.90 0.75
N PRO A 51 6.63 -9.46 1.97
CA PRO A 51 7.55 -8.92 2.95
C PRO A 51 9.00 -9.23 2.54
N ASP A 52 9.97 -8.39 2.92
CA ASP A 52 11.40 -8.68 2.69
C ASP A 52 11.86 -9.98 3.36
N GLY A 53 11.20 -10.34 4.48
CA GLY A 53 11.36 -11.61 5.15
C GLY A 53 10.01 -12.27 5.36
N GLY A 54 9.91 -13.55 5.00
CA GLY A 54 8.71 -14.36 5.21
C GLY A 54 8.15 -14.94 3.93
N THR A 55 6.91 -15.44 4.01
CA THR A 55 6.23 -16.06 2.88
C THR A 55 5.34 -15.03 2.19
N PRO A 56 5.41 -14.86 0.86
CA PRO A 56 4.47 -14.05 0.11
C PRO A 56 3.03 -14.50 0.34
N VAL A 57 2.11 -13.54 0.46
CA VAL A 57 0.70 -13.80 0.72
C VAL A 57 -0.15 -13.18 -0.38
N LEU A 58 -1.03 -13.97 -0.99
CA LEU A 58 -2.04 -13.44 -1.90
C LEU A 58 -3.17 -12.80 -1.08
N ILE A 59 -3.54 -11.57 -1.45
CA ILE A 59 -4.64 -10.81 -0.88
C ILE A 59 -5.69 -10.56 -1.98
N GLY A 60 -6.92 -11.01 -1.72
CA GLY A 60 -8.06 -10.82 -2.60
C GLY A 60 -9.09 -9.83 -2.04
N PRO A 61 -10.19 -9.58 -2.77
CA PRO A 61 -11.26 -8.73 -2.29
C PRO A 61 -11.88 -9.25 -0.99
N GLY A 62 -11.97 -8.38 0.02
CA GLY A 62 -12.49 -8.72 1.35
C GLY A 62 -11.43 -9.16 2.35
N ASP A 63 -10.23 -9.51 1.91
CA ASP A 63 -9.10 -9.74 2.81
C ASP A 63 -8.57 -8.41 3.37
N VAL A 64 -8.06 -8.45 4.60
CA VAL A 64 -7.39 -7.31 5.23
C VAL A 64 -6.00 -7.75 5.68
N ALA A 65 -4.98 -7.16 5.06
CA ALA A 65 -3.60 -7.31 5.50
C ALA A 65 -3.25 -6.21 6.50
N VAL A 66 -2.60 -6.60 7.59
CA VAL A 66 -1.99 -5.67 8.55
C VAL A 66 -0.49 -5.88 8.49
N VAL A 67 0.22 -4.84 8.08
CA VAL A 67 1.68 -4.84 7.96
C VAL A 67 2.26 -4.05 9.10
N ARG A 68 3.13 -4.69 9.87
CA ARG A 68 3.91 -4.03 10.92
C ARG A 68 5.24 -3.60 10.31
N GLY A 69 5.52 -2.31 10.33
CA GLY A 69 6.82 -1.79 9.94
C GLY A 69 7.82 -1.71 11.10
N PRO A 70 8.94 -1.00 10.92
CA PRO A 70 9.26 -0.10 9.79
C PRO A 70 9.87 -0.80 8.56
N GLU A 71 9.93 -2.13 8.56
CA GLU A 71 10.53 -2.91 7.48
C GLU A 71 9.76 -2.73 6.16
N PRO A 72 10.48 -2.54 5.03
CA PRO A 72 9.84 -2.44 3.73
C PRO A 72 9.12 -3.72 3.30
N TYR A 73 8.17 -3.55 2.39
CA TYR A 73 7.45 -4.64 1.74
C TYR A 73 7.06 -4.24 0.32
N THR A 74 6.71 -5.21 -0.51
CA THR A 74 6.27 -4.99 -1.89
C THR A 74 4.84 -5.48 -2.07
N LEU A 75 4.04 -4.70 -2.79
CA LEU A 75 2.73 -5.11 -3.28
C LEU A 75 2.82 -5.28 -4.79
N ALA A 76 2.36 -6.40 -5.36
CA ALA A 76 2.49 -6.68 -6.79
C ALA A 76 1.34 -7.52 -7.35
N ASP A 77 1.15 -7.52 -8.67
CA ASP A 77 0.23 -8.44 -9.35
C ASP A 77 0.72 -9.90 -9.31
N ALA A 78 2.04 -10.09 -9.33
CA ALA A 78 2.69 -11.40 -9.21
C ALA A 78 4.01 -11.31 -8.42
N PRO A 79 4.46 -12.39 -7.74
CA PRO A 79 5.66 -12.35 -6.90
C PRO A 79 6.96 -12.00 -7.63
N GLY A 80 7.01 -12.24 -8.94
CA GLY A 80 8.19 -11.99 -9.77
C GLY A 80 8.12 -10.69 -10.57
N THR A 81 7.06 -9.89 -10.42
CA THR A 81 6.93 -8.64 -11.18
C THR A 81 7.98 -7.63 -10.71
N PRO A 82 8.82 -7.09 -11.61
CA PRO A 82 9.81 -6.08 -11.24
C PRO A 82 9.13 -4.83 -10.67
N VAL A 83 9.60 -4.33 -9.52
CA VAL A 83 9.12 -3.09 -8.88
C VAL A 83 9.21 -1.91 -9.84
N GLN A 84 8.10 -1.28 -10.23
CA GLN A 84 8.16 -0.08 -11.08
C GLN A 84 8.17 1.22 -10.27
N ILE A 85 7.55 1.21 -9.08
CA ILE A 85 7.38 2.40 -8.22
C ILE A 85 7.90 2.10 -6.82
N THR A 86 8.58 3.07 -6.21
CA THR A 86 8.93 3.08 -4.79
C THR A 86 8.21 4.23 -4.07
N VAL A 87 7.63 3.95 -2.91
CA VAL A 87 7.03 4.93 -2.00
C VAL A 87 8.00 5.18 -0.85
N ASP A 88 8.46 6.41 -0.69
CA ASP A 88 9.45 6.77 0.34
C ASP A 88 8.79 7.22 1.67
N PRO A 89 9.57 7.51 2.74
CA PRO A 89 9.05 7.96 4.03
C PRO A 89 8.22 9.25 3.99
N ASP A 90 8.40 10.09 2.98
CA ASP A 90 7.64 11.33 2.79
C ASP A 90 6.38 11.09 1.93
N GLN A 91 6.03 9.81 1.67
CA GLN A 91 4.93 9.37 0.82
C GLN A 91 5.09 9.80 -0.65
N ARG A 92 6.32 10.08 -1.09
CA ARG A 92 6.59 10.40 -2.50
C ARG A 92 6.73 9.10 -3.29
N CYS A 93 6.03 9.04 -4.41
CA CYS A 93 6.08 7.92 -5.33
C CYS A 93 7.09 8.23 -6.44
N SER A 94 8.11 7.40 -6.59
CA SER A 94 9.14 7.57 -7.61
C SER A 94 9.25 6.34 -8.51
N THR A 95 9.54 6.55 -9.80
CA THR A 95 9.89 5.45 -10.72
C THR A 95 11.26 4.87 -10.38
N GLN A 96 11.60 3.72 -10.96
CA GLN A 96 12.97 3.17 -10.89
C GLN A 96 14.07 4.15 -11.35
N ALA A 97 13.73 5.08 -12.25
CA ALA A 97 14.66 6.11 -12.74
C ALA A 97 14.79 7.31 -11.77
N GLY A 98 14.04 7.32 -10.66
CA GLY A 98 14.01 8.40 -9.68
C GLY A 98 13.11 9.58 -10.06
N GLU A 99 12.26 9.43 -11.08
CA GLU A 99 11.27 10.45 -11.43
C GLU A 99 10.12 10.43 -10.42
N ASP A 100 9.80 11.59 -9.84
CA ASP A 100 8.63 11.74 -8.96
C ASP A 100 7.34 11.74 -9.79
N VAL A 101 6.46 10.79 -9.48
CA VAL A 101 5.17 10.59 -10.14
C VAL A 101 3.99 10.78 -9.19
N SER A 102 4.22 11.38 -8.02
CA SER A 102 3.19 11.59 -6.99
C SER A 102 2.03 12.43 -7.54
N GLU A 103 2.34 13.52 -8.26
CA GLU A 103 1.32 14.40 -8.86
C GLU A 103 0.84 13.91 -10.23
N SER A 104 1.74 13.43 -11.09
CA SER A 104 1.39 13.05 -12.46
C SER A 104 0.48 11.82 -12.53
N MET A 105 0.51 10.94 -11.52
CA MET A 105 -0.38 9.79 -11.38
C MET A 105 -1.54 10.04 -10.41
N ALA A 106 -1.80 11.29 -10.01
CA ALA A 106 -2.96 11.63 -9.20
C ALA A 106 -4.25 11.57 -10.05
N LEU A 107 -5.23 10.78 -9.62
CA LEU A 107 -6.52 10.60 -10.30
C LEU A 107 -7.68 11.33 -9.60
N GLY A 108 -7.36 12.17 -8.61
CA GLY A 108 -8.31 12.93 -7.83
C GLY A 108 -8.09 12.79 -6.32
N VAL A 109 -9.11 13.16 -5.54
CA VAL A 109 -9.01 13.15 -4.07
C VAL A 109 -8.71 11.74 -3.57
N ARG A 110 -7.56 11.59 -2.90
CA ARG A 110 -7.10 10.32 -2.31
C ARG A 110 -7.14 9.16 -3.31
N THR A 111 -6.89 9.43 -4.59
CA THR A 111 -6.84 8.41 -5.62
C THR A 111 -5.58 8.59 -6.46
N TRP A 112 -4.80 7.52 -6.61
CA TRP A 112 -3.50 7.55 -7.27
C TRP A 112 -3.28 6.28 -8.12
N GLY A 113 -2.43 6.37 -9.13
CA GLY A 113 -2.04 5.24 -9.97
C GLY A 113 -2.44 5.42 -11.42
N ALA A 114 -2.84 4.33 -12.08
CA ALA A 114 -3.25 4.33 -13.48
C ALA A 114 -4.78 4.41 -13.65
N GLU A 115 -5.25 4.89 -14.80
CA GLU A 115 -6.66 4.77 -15.15
C GLU A 115 -7.10 3.30 -15.18
N PHE A 116 -8.30 3.00 -14.69
CA PHE A 116 -8.87 1.66 -14.72
C PHE A 116 -9.11 1.23 -16.18
N GLN A 117 -8.52 0.12 -16.60
CA GLN A 117 -8.59 -0.35 -17.98
C GLN A 117 -9.67 -1.42 -18.16
N ASP A 118 -9.60 -2.50 -17.40
CA ASP A 118 -10.48 -3.66 -17.58
C ASP A 118 -10.53 -4.58 -16.34
N ALA A 119 -11.06 -5.78 -16.52
CA ALA A 119 -11.21 -6.76 -15.44
C ALA A 119 -9.87 -7.20 -14.80
N GLY A 120 -8.75 -7.07 -15.51
CA GLY A 120 -7.41 -7.35 -15.03
C GLY A 120 -6.80 -6.23 -14.17
N SER A 121 -7.38 -5.03 -14.18
CA SER A 121 -6.97 -3.95 -13.27
C SER A 121 -7.17 -4.35 -11.81
N ALA A 122 -6.41 -3.73 -10.91
CA ALA A 122 -6.53 -3.89 -9.46
C ALA A 122 -6.87 -2.55 -8.81
N VAL A 123 -7.72 -2.58 -7.78
CA VAL A 123 -8.05 -1.41 -6.95
C VAL A 123 -7.79 -1.78 -5.51
N MET A 124 -6.94 -0.99 -4.86
CA MET A 124 -6.48 -1.22 -3.50
C MET A 124 -6.81 -0.01 -2.63
N LEU A 125 -7.22 -0.25 -1.38
CA LEU A 125 -7.23 0.77 -0.34
C LEU A 125 -6.08 0.49 0.62
N SER A 126 -5.30 1.51 0.92
CA SER A 126 -4.27 1.45 1.95
C SER A 126 -4.41 2.59 2.93
N GLY A 127 -4.16 2.30 4.20
CA GLY A 127 -4.07 3.27 5.29
C GLY A 127 -2.75 3.06 6.02
N THR A 128 -1.95 4.10 6.18
CA THR A 128 -0.62 4.00 6.83
C THR A 128 -0.48 5.04 7.95
N TYR A 129 0.16 4.66 9.06
CA TYR A 129 0.37 5.47 10.27
C TYR A 129 1.81 5.31 10.78
#